data_AF-A0A7S4BLY1-F1
#
_entry.id   AF-A0A7S4BLY1-F1
#
_cell.length_a   1.000
_cell.length_b   1.000
_cell.length_c   1.000
_cell.angle_alpha   90.00
_cell.angle_beta   90.00
_cell.angle_gamma   90.00
#
_symmetry.space_group_name_H-M   'P 1'
#
loop_
_entity.id
_entity.type
_entity.pdbx_description
1 polymer ?
#
loop_
_entity_poly.entity_id
_entity_poly.type
_entity_poly.pdbx_seq_one_letter_code
_entity_poly.pdbx_strand_id
1 'polypeptide(L)'
;MNSMHAMCRALGLEEALKKERLASGDAADGADDDCAYQDVTQPLEVIARRLFNYKAMVESDANAELRRRRILEATFIVEFGLAFGLPDRSDRTADEMLVEFLERVREWGGNNTESAKLLLETLPPGPAHQSLRKVLTDWLEENKTWVVRGGAVLGVIGVIAASIAVAHATSDRRSPANGHGQHLSGHGRRNGGA
;
A
#
# COMPACT_ATOMS: atom_id res chain seq x y z
N MET A 1 4.95 1.57 2.88
CA MET A 1 3.73 0.97 2.31
C MET A 1 4.18 0.22 1.05
N ASN A 2 3.78 -1.04 0.82
CA ASN A 2 4.25 -1.81 -0.35
C ASN A 2 3.65 -1.19 -1.63
N SER A 3 4.50 -0.77 -2.56
CA SER A 3 4.11 -0.11 -3.82
C SER A 3 3.19 -1.01 -4.67
N MET A 4 3.48 -2.31 -4.77
CA MET A 4 2.66 -3.24 -5.55
C MET A 4 1.23 -3.34 -4.99
N HIS A 5 1.07 -3.35 -3.66
CA HIS A 5 -0.26 -3.32 -3.05
C HIS A 5 -1.02 -2.03 -3.37
N ALA A 6 -0.34 -0.87 -3.34
CA ALA A 6 -0.96 0.39 -3.73
C ALA A 6 -1.45 0.35 -5.19
N MET A 7 -0.70 -0.28 -6.08
CA MET A 7 -1.11 -0.50 -7.48
C MET A 7 -2.35 -1.38 -7.58
N CYS A 8 -2.34 -2.56 -6.93
CA CYS A 8 -3.50 -3.47 -6.95
C CYS A 8 -4.78 -2.77 -6.47
N ARG A 9 -4.66 -1.90 -5.46
CA ARG A 9 -5.76 -1.07 -4.99
C ARG A 9 -6.20 -0.02 -6.02
N ALA A 10 -5.25 0.68 -6.65
CA ALA A 10 -5.54 1.67 -7.69
C ALA A 10 -6.18 1.05 -8.95
N LEU A 11 -5.91 -0.22 -9.22
CA LEU A 11 -6.54 -1.01 -10.30
C LEU A 11 -7.90 -1.59 -9.90
N GLY A 12 -8.35 -1.43 -8.66
CA GLY A 12 -9.62 -1.98 -8.17
C GLY A 12 -9.60 -3.50 -7.92
N LEU A 13 -8.45 -4.16 -8.03
CA LEU A 13 -8.31 -5.60 -7.80
C LEU A 13 -8.62 -5.98 -6.35
N GLU A 14 -8.31 -5.10 -5.40
CA GLU A 14 -8.57 -5.35 -3.98
C GLU A 14 -10.07 -5.57 -3.68
N GLU A 15 -10.94 -4.76 -4.29
CA GLU A 15 -12.39 -4.86 -4.07
C GLU A 15 -12.99 -6.08 -4.77
N ALA A 16 -12.46 -6.43 -5.95
CA ALA A 16 -12.81 -7.66 -6.65
C ALA A 16 -12.47 -8.90 -5.80
N LEU A 17 -11.26 -8.94 -5.23
CA LEU A 17 -10.79 -10.05 -4.37
C LEU A 17 -11.57 -10.15 -3.06
N LYS A 18 -11.89 -9.02 -2.41
CA LYS A 18 -12.76 -9.02 -1.22
C LYS A 18 -14.13 -9.59 -1.53
N LYS A 19 -14.72 -9.18 -2.66
CA LYS A 19 -16.03 -9.67 -3.11
C LYS A 19 -15.98 -11.18 -3.39
N GLU A 20 -14.94 -11.66 -4.06
CA GLU A 20 -14.73 -13.08 -4.32
C GLU A 20 -14.60 -13.89 -3.02
N ARG A 21 -13.81 -13.41 -2.06
CA ARG A 21 -13.63 -14.05 -0.75
C ARG A 21 -14.92 -14.12 0.06
N LEU A 22 -15.75 -13.08 -0.01
CA LEU A 22 -17.07 -13.09 0.63
C LEU A 22 -18.03 -14.08 -0.05
N ALA A 23 -17.92 -14.25 -1.37
CA ALA A 23 -18.75 -15.16 -2.14
C ALA A 23 -18.34 -16.63 -1.97
N SER A 24 -17.04 -16.92 -1.84
CA SER A 24 -16.54 -18.29 -1.68
C SER A 24 -16.85 -18.89 -0.31
N GLY A 25 -17.07 -18.05 0.72
CA GLY A 25 -17.32 -18.50 2.10
C GLY A 25 -16.16 -19.28 2.72
N ASP A 26 -15.02 -19.32 2.02
CA ASP A 26 -13.89 -20.17 2.37
C ASP A 26 -13.03 -19.45 3.42
N ALA A 27 -13.07 -19.97 4.64
CA ALA A 27 -12.47 -19.36 5.80
C ALA A 27 -10.96 -19.63 5.85
N ALA A 28 -10.20 -19.17 4.85
CA ALA A 28 -8.73 -19.02 4.86
C ALA A 28 -7.89 -20.14 5.51
N ASP A 29 -8.36 -21.40 5.51
CA ASP A 29 -7.75 -22.47 6.31
C ASP A 29 -6.59 -23.20 5.59
N GLY A 30 -6.09 -22.61 4.49
CA GLY A 30 -4.96 -23.12 3.70
C GLY A 30 -3.86 -22.07 3.44
N ALA A 31 -3.75 -21.05 4.30
CA ALA A 31 -3.13 -19.75 4.01
C ALA A 31 -1.59 -19.68 3.96
N ASP A 32 -0.84 -20.76 4.27
CA ASP A 32 0.61 -20.64 4.44
C ASP A 32 1.38 -20.51 3.11
N ASP A 33 0.92 -21.16 2.04
CA ASP A 33 1.57 -21.09 0.71
C ASP A 33 1.10 -19.90 -0.16
N ASP A 34 0.03 -19.21 0.22
CA ASP A 34 -0.60 -18.17 -0.62
C ASP A 34 -0.11 -16.74 -0.26
N CYS A 35 1.07 -16.62 0.37
CA CYS A 35 1.70 -15.34 0.71
C CYS A 35 2.97 -15.03 -0.12
N ALA A 36 3.38 -15.93 -1.02
CA ALA A 36 4.59 -15.78 -1.85
C ALA A 36 4.39 -14.80 -3.02
N TYR A 37 4.21 -13.51 -2.71
CA TYR A 37 3.98 -12.45 -3.71
C TYR A 37 5.22 -12.10 -4.54
N GLN A 38 6.41 -12.57 -4.13
CA GLN A 38 7.66 -12.32 -4.85
C GLN A 38 7.73 -13.07 -6.18
N ASP A 39 6.92 -14.11 -6.35
CA ASP A 39 6.75 -14.80 -7.63
C ASP A 39 5.83 -13.99 -8.55
N VAL A 40 6.45 -13.01 -9.23
CA VAL A 40 5.80 -12.15 -10.23
C VAL A 40 5.67 -12.83 -11.60
N THR A 41 6.03 -14.12 -11.71
CA THR A 41 5.83 -14.91 -12.94
C THR A 41 4.38 -15.39 -13.10
N GLN A 42 3.54 -15.22 -12.09
CA GLN A 42 2.11 -15.55 -12.12
C GLN A 42 1.26 -14.45 -12.80
N PRO A 43 -0.02 -14.74 -13.11
CA PRO A 43 -0.99 -13.71 -13.52
C PRO A 43 -1.19 -12.65 -12.43
N LEU A 44 -1.54 -11.43 -12.85
CA LEU A 44 -1.66 -10.26 -11.96
C LEU A 44 -2.67 -10.49 -10.82
N GLU A 45 -3.77 -11.18 -11.08
CA GLU A 45 -4.81 -11.49 -10.11
C GLU A 45 -4.28 -12.40 -9.00
N VAL A 46 -3.44 -13.38 -9.35
CA VAL A 46 -2.80 -14.28 -8.39
C VAL A 46 -1.81 -13.50 -7.52
N ILE A 47 -1.00 -12.63 -8.13
CA ILE A 47 -0.07 -11.76 -7.39
C ILE A 47 -0.84 -10.84 -6.44
N ALA A 48 -1.92 -10.22 -6.91
CA ALA A 48 -2.76 -9.33 -6.12
C ALA A 48 -3.41 -10.06 -4.93
N ARG A 49 -3.89 -11.29 -5.14
CA ARG A 49 -4.43 -12.14 -4.07
C ARG A 49 -3.36 -12.47 -3.02
N ARG A 50 -2.16 -12.87 -3.46
CA ARG A 50 -1.04 -13.15 -2.56
C ARG A 50 -0.61 -11.93 -1.76
N LEU A 51 -0.54 -10.75 -2.40
CA LEU A 51 -0.27 -9.47 -1.71
C LEU A 51 -1.34 -9.13 -0.68
N PHE A 52 -2.61 -9.37 -1.00
CA PHE A 52 -3.73 -9.15 -0.08
C PHE A 52 -3.63 -10.07 1.14
N ASN A 53 -3.38 -11.37 0.92
CA ASN A 53 -3.21 -12.35 1.99
C ASN A 53 -2.00 -12.01 2.87
N TYR A 54 -0.85 -11.70 2.26
CA TYR A 54 0.35 -11.29 2.97
C TYR A 54 0.09 -10.06 3.85
N LYS A 55 -0.61 -9.05 3.33
CA LYS A 55 -0.97 -7.86 4.12
C LYS A 55 -1.90 -8.21 5.28
N ALA A 56 -2.94 -9.00 5.04
CA ALA A 56 -3.86 -9.42 6.09
C ALA A 56 -3.13 -10.20 7.20
N MET A 57 -2.19 -11.08 6.83
CA MET A 57 -1.32 -11.79 7.78
C MET A 57 -0.42 -10.84 8.58
N VAL A 58 0.17 -9.84 7.92
CA VAL A 58 1.02 -8.83 8.59
C VAL A 58 0.20 -7.98 9.57
N GLU A 59 -1.05 -7.66 9.23
CA GLU A 59 -1.95 -6.85 10.06
C GLU A 59 -2.57 -7.65 11.22
N SER A 60 -2.73 -8.96 11.09
CA SER A 60 -3.25 -9.83 12.15
C SER A 60 -2.20 -10.27 13.18
N ASP A 61 -0.92 -10.07 12.89
CA ASP A 61 0.17 -10.35 13.84
C ASP A 61 0.02 -9.49 15.11
N ALA A 62 0.08 -10.12 16.28
CA ALA A 62 0.08 -9.44 17.58
C ALA A 62 1.17 -8.35 17.69
N ASN A 63 2.24 -8.46 16.91
CA ASN A 63 3.36 -7.52 16.87
C ASN A 63 3.29 -6.51 15.71
N ALA A 64 2.16 -6.38 15.01
CA ALA A 64 2.02 -5.51 13.84
C ALA A 64 2.44 -4.06 14.12
N GLU A 65 2.05 -3.50 15.27
CA GLU A 65 2.38 -2.12 15.63
C GLU A 65 3.88 -1.94 15.91
N LEU A 66 4.49 -2.86 16.66
CA LEU A 66 5.93 -2.85 16.91
C LEU A 66 6.72 -2.96 15.61
N ARG A 67 6.27 -3.84 14.70
CA ARG A 67 6.85 -4.00 13.36
C ARG A 67 6.75 -2.70 12.56
N ARG A 68 5.57 -2.06 12.55
CA ARG A 68 5.33 -0.79 11.87
C ARG A 68 6.27 0.30 12.38
N ARG A 69 6.42 0.42 13.70
CA ARG A 69 7.35 1.37 14.32
C ARG A 69 8.79 1.14 13.88
N ARG A 70 9.26 -0.12 13.91
CA ARG A 70 10.63 -0.47 13.48
C ARG A 70 10.88 -0.16 12.02
N ILE A 71 9.89 -0.40 11.15
CA ILE A 71 9.98 -0.05 9.73
C ILE A 71 10.14 1.47 9.57
N LEU A 72 9.35 2.27 10.30
CA LEU A 72 9.46 3.74 10.24
C LEU A 72 10.83 4.24 10.74
N GLU A 73 11.33 3.69 11.85
CA GLU A 73 12.65 4.02 12.38
C GLU A 73 13.76 3.63 11.37
N ALA A 74 13.67 2.45 10.75
CA ALA A 74 14.61 2.02 9.72
C ALA A 74 14.56 2.93 8.48
N THR A 75 13.36 3.29 7.99
CA THR A 75 13.21 4.23 6.87
C THR A 75 13.84 5.58 7.21
N PHE A 76 13.63 6.10 8.42
CA PHE A 76 14.28 7.35 8.85
C PHE A 76 15.80 7.26 8.82
N ILE A 77 16.39 6.16 9.34
CA ILE A 77 17.85 5.97 9.34
C ILE A 77 18.40 5.94 7.91
N VAL A 78 17.72 5.24 6.99
CA VAL A 78 18.13 5.16 5.59
C VAL A 78 18.06 6.53 4.91
N GLU A 79 16.93 7.23 5.03
CA GLU A 79 16.75 8.57 4.43
C GLU A 79 17.76 9.57 5.01
N PHE A 80 18.02 9.52 6.32
CA PHE A 80 19.05 10.32 6.96
C PHE A 80 20.44 9.98 6.41
N GLY A 81 20.81 8.71 6.36
CA GLY A 81 22.11 8.29 5.82
C GLY A 81 22.35 8.81 4.42
N LEU A 82 21.38 8.65 3.51
CA LEU A 82 21.47 9.14 2.14
C LEU A 82 21.61 10.66 2.07
N ALA A 83 20.89 11.41 2.91
CA ALA A 83 21.02 12.86 2.98
C ALA A 83 22.41 13.34 3.43
N PHE A 84 23.15 12.51 4.18
CA PHE A 84 24.51 12.80 4.66
C PHE A 84 25.61 12.09 3.84
N GLY A 85 25.29 11.65 2.62
CA GLY A 85 26.28 11.11 1.68
C GLY A 85 26.63 9.64 1.88
N LEU A 86 25.76 8.87 2.56
CA LEU A 86 25.83 7.41 2.47
C LEU A 86 25.66 7.02 0.98
N PRO A 87 26.46 6.08 0.45
CA PRO A 87 26.29 5.63 -0.91
C PRO A 87 24.90 5.01 -1.08
N ASP A 88 24.20 5.44 -2.12
CA ASP A 88 22.95 4.82 -2.53
C ASP A 88 23.23 3.36 -2.93
N ARG A 89 22.57 2.43 -2.26
CA ARG A 89 22.62 1.00 -2.57
C ARG A 89 21.20 0.60 -2.94
N SER A 90 20.88 0.77 -4.22
CA SER A 90 19.63 0.23 -4.75
C SER A 90 19.67 -1.30 -4.67
N ASP A 91 18.56 -1.89 -4.25
CA ASP A 91 18.38 -3.34 -4.29
C ASP A 91 17.92 -3.73 -5.70
N ARG A 92 18.88 -4.18 -6.52
CA ARG A 92 18.62 -4.57 -7.90
C ARG A 92 17.50 -5.62 -8.02
N THR A 93 17.38 -6.50 -7.03
CA THR A 93 16.35 -7.54 -7.02
C THR A 93 14.96 -6.93 -6.86
N ALA A 94 14.83 -5.92 -6.01
CA ALA A 94 13.57 -5.22 -5.81
C ALA A 94 13.18 -4.39 -7.03
N ASP A 95 14.16 -3.75 -7.69
CA ASP A 95 13.96 -3.00 -8.93
C ASP A 95 13.50 -3.92 -10.07
N GLU A 96 14.17 -5.07 -10.27
CA GLU A 96 13.80 -6.09 -11.25
C GLU A 96 12.38 -6.62 -11.01
N MET A 97 12.06 -6.98 -9.76
CA MET A 97 10.72 -7.45 -9.37
C MET A 97 9.63 -6.41 -9.62
N LEU A 98 9.91 -5.11 -9.39
CA LEU A 98 8.96 -4.05 -9.71
C LEU A 98 8.72 -3.95 -11.21
N VAL A 99 9.77 -3.99 -12.03
CA VAL A 99 9.64 -3.93 -13.49
C VAL A 99 8.81 -5.10 -14.00
N GLU A 100 9.11 -6.32 -13.56
CA GLU A 100 8.33 -7.51 -13.93
C GLU A 100 6.86 -7.39 -13.52
N PHE A 101 6.59 -6.85 -12.33
CA PHE A 101 5.22 -6.58 -11.89
C PHE A 101 4.51 -5.54 -12.79
N LEU A 102 5.18 -4.46 -13.18
CA LEU A 102 4.61 -3.44 -14.07
C LEU A 102 4.32 -4.01 -15.46
N GLU A 103 5.15 -4.92 -15.96
CA GLU A 103 4.87 -5.65 -17.21
C GLU A 103 3.58 -6.49 -17.08
N ARG A 104 3.33 -7.13 -15.93
CA ARG A 104 2.06 -7.83 -15.68
C ARG A 104 0.86 -6.91 -15.63
N VAL A 105 1.02 -5.72 -15.05
CA VAL A 105 -0.03 -4.68 -15.07
C VAL A 105 -0.35 -4.26 -16.51
N ARG A 106 0.68 -4.13 -17.36
CA ARG A 106 0.50 -3.83 -18.79
C ARG A 106 -0.22 -4.96 -19.52
N GLU A 107 0.20 -6.20 -19.34
CA GLU A 107 -0.39 -7.39 -19.96
C GLU A 107 -1.85 -7.59 -19.59
N TRP A 108 -2.21 -7.30 -18.33
CA TRP A 108 -3.58 -7.38 -17.84
C TRP A 108 -4.56 -6.44 -18.57
N GLY A 109 -4.04 -5.48 -19.35
CA GLY A 109 -4.87 -4.48 -20.04
C GLY A 109 -5.23 -3.30 -19.13
N GLY A 110 -4.43 -3.08 -18.09
CA GLY A 110 -4.44 -1.86 -17.30
C GLY A 110 -3.95 -0.67 -18.13
N ASN A 111 -4.73 -0.24 -19.13
CA ASN A 111 -4.43 0.93 -19.97
C ASN A 111 -4.57 2.26 -19.21
N ASN A 112 -4.67 2.22 -17.88
CA ASN A 112 -4.88 3.39 -17.08
C ASN A 112 -3.54 4.00 -16.66
N THR A 113 -3.01 4.89 -17.49
CA THR A 113 -1.88 5.75 -17.10
C THR A 113 -2.12 6.49 -15.80
N GLU A 114 -3.38 6.75 -15.45
CA GLU A 114 -3.70 7.37 -14.16
C GLU A 114 -3.35 6.45 -13.00
N SER A 115 -3.50 5.12 -13.11
CA SER A 115 -3.08 4.19 -12.06
C SER A 115 -1.56 4.21 -11.84
N ALA A 116 -0.76 4.30 -12.91
CA ALA A 116 0.69 4.42 -12.82
C ALA A 116 1.13 5.79 -12.24
N LYS A 117 0.46 6.89 -12.63
CA LYS A 117 0.70 8.22 -12.05
C LYS A 117 0.32 8.26 -10.56
N LEU A 118 -0.82 7.69 -10.19
CA LEU A 118 -1.24 7.58 -8.79
C LEU A 118 -0.18 6.83 -7.98
N LEU A 119 0.47 5.82 -8.56
CA LEU A 119 1.57 5.14 -7.86
C LEU A 119 2.77 6.07 -7.63
N LEU A 120 3.19 6.85 -8.63
CA LEU A 120 4.22 7.88 -8.46
C LEU A 120 3.86 8.88 -7.35
N GLU A 121 2.60 9.27 -7.26
CA GLU A 121 2.09 10.18 -6.22
C GLU A 121 2.03 9.54 -4.83
N THR A 122 1.78 8.24 -4.74
CA THR A 122 1.76 7.51 -3.46
C THR A 122 3.14 7.23 -2.88
N LEU A 123 4.19 7.24 -3.71
CA LEU A 123 5.56 7.07 -3.23
C LEU A 123 5.96 8.30 -2.42
N PRO A 124 6.43 8.15 -1.16
CA PRO A 124 6.87 9.29 -0.37
C PRO A 124 8.03 10.00 -1.09
N PRO A 125 8.10 11.33 -1.02
CA PRO A 125 9.26 12.06 -1.50
C PRO A 125 10.46 11.76 -0.59
N GLY A 126 11.61 11.42 -1.17
CA GLY A 126 12.82 11.18 -0.40
C GLY A 126 13.95 10.59 -1.25
N PRO A 127 15.23 10.78 -0.87
CA PRO A 127 16.36 10.19 -1.56
C PRO A 127 16.27 8.66 -1.65
N ALA A 128 15.74 7.96 -0.64
CA ALA A 128 15.65 6.49 -0.67
C ALA A 128 14.72 5.94 -1.76
N HIS A 129 13.85 6.79 -2.31
CA HIS A 129 12.86 6.40 -3.31
C HIS A 129 13.20 6.93 -4.70
N GLN A 130 14.35 7.60 -4.88
CA GLN A 130 14.72 8.20 -6.17
C GLN A 130 14.93 7.15 -7.27
N SER A 131 15.61 6.05 -6.96
CA SER A 131 15.81 4.94 -7.91
C SER A 131 14.46 4.37 -8.37
N LEU A 132 13.57 4.07 -7.43
CA LEU A 132 12.24 3.52 -7.69
C LEU A 132 11.39 4.47 -8.54
N ARG A 133 11.38 5.76 -8.19
CA ARG A 133 10.68 6.81 -8.95
C ARG A 133 11.25 6.92 -10.36
N LYS A 134 12.56 6.82 -10.52
CA LYS A 134 13.22 6.85 -11.82
C LYS A 134 12.79 5.65 -12.66
N VAL A 135 12.90 4.42 -12.14
CA VAL A 135 12.47 3.19 -12.83
C VAL A 135 11.02 3.29 -13.30
N LEU A 136 10.13 3.78 -12.43
CA LEU A 136 8.72 3.93 -12.76
C LEU A 136 8.45 5.03 -13.79
N THR A 137 9.19 6.13 -13.72
CA THR A 137 9.10 7.23 -14.71
C THR A 137 9.61 6.77 -16.07
N ASP A 138 10.77 6.11 -16.11
CA ASP A 138 11.38 5.57 -17.33
C ASP A 138 10.41 4.56 -17.99
N TRP A 139 9.87 3.62 -17.20
CA TRP A 139 8.87 2.67 -17.68
C TRP A 139 7.61 3.37 -18.24
N LEU A 140 7.10 4.41 -17.57
CA LEU A 140 5.92 5.14 -18.00
C LEU A 140 6.16 5.86 -19.35
N GLU A 141 7.35 6.44 -19.53
CA GLU A 141 7.74 7.11 -20.77
C GLU A 141 7.84 6.11 -21.94
N GLU A 142 8.48 4.96 -21.72
CA GLU A 142 8.63 3.89 -22.72
C GLU A 142 7.28 3.30 -23.15
N ASN A 143 6.33 3.18 -22.21
CA ASN A 143 5.04 2.56 -22.47
C ASN A 143 3.94 3.56 -22.91
N LYS A 144 4.26 4.86 -23.02
CA LYS A 144 3.30 5.92 -23.38
C LYS A 144 2.62 5.69 -24.73
N THR A 145 3.31 5.12 -25.71
CA THR A 145 2.75 4.84 -27.05
C THR A 145 1.71 3.73 -27.05
N TRP A 146 1.86 2.73 -26.17
CA TRP A 146 0.86 1.67 -25.99
C TRP A 146 -0.42 2.22 -25.37
N VAL A 147 -0.27 3.10 -24.37
CA VAL A 147 -1.41 3.75 -23.71
C VAL A 147 -2.23 4.57 -24.70
N VAL A 148 -1.57 5.36 -25.55
CA VAL A 148 -2.27 6.24 -26.51
C VAL A 148 -3.01 5.43 -27.58
N ARG A 149 -2.51 4.26 -27.98
CA ARG A 149 -3.15 3.40 -28.99
C ARG A 149 -4.19 2.44 -28.41
N GLY A 150 -4.03 2.01 -27.15
CA GLY A 150 -4.92 1.06 -26.46
C GLY A 150 -6.20 1.67 -25.86
N GLY A 151 -6.32 3.00 -25.81
CA GLY A 151 -7.45 3.72 -25.22
C GLY A 151 -8.82 3.51 -25.91
N ALA A 152 -8.91 2.71 -26.97
CA ALA A 152 -10.15 2.47 -27.70
C ALA A 152 -10.91 1.19 -27.31
N VAL A 153 -10.35 0.26 -26.50
CA VAL A 153 -10.88 -1.12 -26.49
C VAL A 153 -11.61 -1.60 -25.22
N LEU A 154 -11.52 -0.98 -24.04
CA LEU A 154 -12.24 -1.54 -22.86
C LEU A 154 -12.92 -0.48 -21.97
N GLY A 155 -14.06 0.01 -22.45
CA GLY A 155 -15.00 0.84 -21.69
C GLY A 155 -15.92 0.05 -20.74
N VAL A 156 -15.38 -0.82 -19.86
CA VAL A 156 -16.21 -1.58 -18.89
C VAL A 156 -15.78 -1.49 -17.42
N ILE A 157 -14.63 -0.89 -17.09
CA ILE A 157 -14.31 -0.53 -15.68
C ILE A 157 -14.35 0.98 -15.53
N GLY A 158 -15.50 1.56 -15.87
CA GLY A 158 -15.87 2.90 -15.47
C GLY A 158 -16.31 2.92 -14.00
N VAL A 159 -16.00 4.03 -13.33
CA VAL A 159 -16.41 4.43 -11.97
C VAL A 159 -15.46 3.99 -10.84
N ILE A 160 -14.32 4.69 -10.68
CA ILE A 160 -13.96 5.40 -9.42
C ILE A 160 -13.08 6.61 -9.79
N ALA A 161 -13.68 7.64 -10.38
CA ALA A 161 -13.02 8.94 -10.57
C ALA A 161 -13.97 10.05 -10.13
N ALA A 162 -14.40 10.02 -8.87
CA ALA A 162 -15.10 11.13 -8.21
C ALA A 162 -15.21 10.88 -6.70
N SER A 163 -14.14 11.07 -5.91
CA SER A 163 -14.24 11.43 -4.48
C SER A 163 -12.88 11.60 -3.77
N ILE A 164 -12.06 12.54 -4.22
CA ILE A 164 -11.20 13.30 -3.30
C ILE A 164 -11.35 14.79 -3.65
N ALA A 165 -12.58 15.29 -3.53
CA ALA A 165 -12.76 16.71 -3.27
C ALA A 165 -12.52 16.89 -1.77
N VAL A 166 -11.44 17.60 -1.47
CA VAL A 166 -11.01 18.05 -0.16
C VAL A 166 -12.19 18.66 0.62
N ALA A 167 -12.76 17.90 1.55
CA ALA A 167 -13.62 18.43 2.59
C ALA A 167 -12.76 18.95 3.76
N HIS A 168 -11.93 19.96 3.49
CA HIS A 168 -11.45 20.88 4.51
C HIS A 168 -12.37 22.09 4.52
N ALA A 169 -13.61 21.90 4.96
CA ALA A 169 -14.50 23.00 5.28
C ALA A 169 -15.41 22.58 6.44
N THR A 170 -15.27 23.32 7.53
CA THR A 170 -16.17 23.39 8.70
C THR A 170 -16.07 22.27 9.73
N SER A 171 -15.15 22.45 10.67
CA SER A 171 -15.41 22.11 12.07
C SER A 171 -15.05 23.32 12.93
N ASP A 172 -15.79 24.40 12.70
CA ASP A 172 -15.94 25.47 13.67
C ASP A 172 -17.22 25.19 14.47
N ARG A 173 -17.14 24.22 15.37
CA ARG A 173 -18.15 23.97 16.41
C ARG A 173 -17.53 24.23 17.76
N ARG A 174 -17.33 25.53 18.02
CA ARG A 174 -17.15 26.06 19.37
C ARG A 174 -18.51 26.06 20.07
N SER A 175 -18.67 25.22 21.07
CA SER A 175 -19.80 25.22 22.00
C SER A 175 -19.44 24.41 23.26
N PRO A 176 -20.04 24.72 24.42
CA PRO A 176 -19.36 25.48 25.45
C PRO A 176 -18.90 24.61 26.63
N ALA A 177 -18.11 25.25 27.49
CA ALA A 177 -17.73 24.76 28.80
C ALA A 177 -18.94 24.22 29.59
N ASN A 178 -18.85 22.94 29.97
CA ASN A 178 -19.60 22.32 31.05
C ASN A 178 -18.70 21.16 31.51
N GLY A 179 -17.95 21.24 32.61
CA GLY A 179 -18.49 21.39 33.96
C GLY A 179 -18.74 19.99 34.54
N HIS A 180 -18.19 19.71 35.72
CA HIS A 180 -18.45 18.56 36.60
C HIS A 180 -17.60 17.27 36.42
N GLY A 181 -16.46 17.26 37.12
CA GLY A 181 -16.31 16.49 38.37
C GLY A 181 -16.30 14.97 38.30
N GLN A 182 -15.12 14.36 38.41
CA GLN A 182 -14.90 13.06 39.06
C GLN A 182 -13.56 13.14 39.79
N HIS A 183 -13.57 13.32 41.11
CA HIS A 183 -13.73 12.27 42.12
C HIS A 183 -12.53 11.32 42.15
N LEU A 184 -11.50 11.76 42.88
CA LEU A 184 -10.39 10.95 43.37
C LEU A 184 -10.95 9.78 44.19
N SER A 185 -10.79 8.56 43.69
CA SER A 185 -11.06 7.36 44.47
C SER A 185 -9.92 6.36 44.33
N GLY A 186 -9.31 6.06 45.47
CA GLY A 186 -9.00 4.67 45.79
C GLY A 186 -7.61 4.19 45.43
N HIS A 187 -6.62 4.68 46.16
CA HIS A 187 -5.32 4.05 46.32
C HIS A 187 -5.49 2.71 47.08
N GLY A 188 -5.67 1.61 46.33
CA GLY A 188 -5.78 0.26 46.86
C GLY A 188 -4.42 -0.41 46.98
N ARG A 189 -3.75 -0.22 48.12
CA ARG A 189 -2.66 -1.08 48.63
C ARG A 189 -3.10 -2.54 48.55
N ARG A 190 -2.32 -3.40 47.90
CA ARG A 190 -2.28 -4.83 48.26
C ARG A 190 -0.86 -5.22 48.65
N ASN A 191 -0.81 -5.62 49.90
CA ASN A 191 0.30 -6.03 50.72
C ASN A 191 0.24 -7.57 50.82
N GLY A 192 1.40 -8.20 50.99
CA GLY A 192 1.52 -9.60 51.41
C GLY A 192 1.80 -10.56 50.25
N GLY A 193 2.78 -11.45 50.34
CA GLY A 193 3.64 -11.78 51.47
C GLY A 193 4.48 -13.01 51.10
N ALA A 194 5.62 -13.12 51.79
CA ALA A 194 6.50 -14.27 52.03
C ALA A 194 6.53 -15.40 51.00
#